data_AF-A0A9P1IIP7-F1
#
_entry.id   AF-A0A9P1IIP7-F1
#
_cell.length_a   1.000
_cell.length_b   1.000
_cell.length_c   1.000
_cell.angle_alpha   90.00
_cell.angle_beta   90.00
_cell.angle_gamma   90.00
#
_symmetry.space_group_name_H-M   'P 1'
#
loop_
_entity.id
_entity.type
_entity.pdbx_description
1 polymer ?
#
loop_
_entity_poly.entity_id
_entity_poly.type
_entity_poly.pdbx_seq_one_letter_code
_entity_poly.pdbx_strand_id
1 'polypeptide(L)'
;MFFLVIFLLFPISSQDSSSEEFEILLEERRKIPDRNWFCGAGWKSRWFAYGWMKACFAGQYGFNHQCAIHDDCYDQQMGQEKCDDQFCEGNALIAKNDGRGFCKPYVDGSCLAVKQYGAPAYASAATHQNNYVPYLMHRNEFGAIYNEIFTGCKLQNATFSSCGYNYEECLIYKYEKCGENLKTCILDTKNYRTSEPSCDLVVEKVAEQIKF
;
A
#
# COMPACT_ATOMS: atom_id res chain seq x y z
N MET A 1 -73.58 -10.05 -3.59
CA MET A 1 -73.31 -8.61 -3.78
C MET A 1 -72.08 -8.27 -2.93
N PHE A 2 -70.97 -8.00 -3.61
CA PHE A 2 -69.73 -7.32 -3.22
C PHE A 2 -69.03 -7.55 -1.85
N PHE A 3 -67.78 -8.00 -1.99
CA PHE A 3 -66.64 -7.99 -1.06
C PHE A 3 -66.32 -6.57 -0.53
N LEU A 4 -65.76 -6.51 0.69
CA LEU A 4 -64.67 -5.57 0.98
C LEU A 4 -63.80 -6.08 2.15
N VAL A 5 -62.72 -6.78 1.80
CA VAL A 5 -61.58 -7.05 2.68
C VAL A 5 -60.68 -5.82 2.61
N ILE A 6 -60.60 -5.05 3.69
CA ILE A 6 -59.66 -3.93 3.79
C ILE A 6 -58.28 -4.53 4.08
N PHE A 7 -57.48 -4.69 3.02
CA PHE A 7 -56.03 -4.87 3.15
C PHE A 7 -55.43 -3.52 3.54
N LEU A 8 -55.01 -3.39 4.81
CA LEU A 8 -54.06 -2.36 5.21
C LEU A 8 -52.72 -2.68 4.53
N LEU A 9 -52.50 -2.08 3.36
CA LEU A 9 -51.19 -2.00 2.73
C LEU A 9 -50.30 -1.10 3.60
N PHE A 10 -49.61 -1.71 4.57
CA PHE A 10 -48.34 -1.15 5.00
C PHE A 10 -47.37 -1.30 3.82
N PRO A 11 -46.72 -0.23 3.36
CA PRO A 11 -45.60 -0.39 2.45
C PRO A 11 -44.49 -1.09 3.24
N ILE A 12 -44.31 -2.39 2.99
CA ILE A 12 -43.08 -3.08 3.35
C ILE A 12 -42.02 -2.47 2.43
N SER A 13 -41.28 -1.49 2.94
CA SER A 13 -40.06 -0.99 2.33
C SER A 13 -39.05 -2.15 2.32
N SER A 14 -38.96 -2.84 1.20
CA SER A 14 -38.06 -3.98 0.98
C SER A 14 -36.88 -3.60 0.09
N GLN A 15 -36.24 -2.46 0.35
CA GLN A 15 -35.01 -2.03 -0.32
C GLN A 15 -34.10 -1.37 0.71
N ASP A 16 -33.10 -2.11 1.20
CA ASP A 16 -31.67 -1.75 1.08
C ASP A 16 -30.68 -2.59 1.92
N SER A 17 -31.06 -3.73 2.52
CA SER A 17 -30.06 -4.51 3.28
C SER A 17 -28.93 -5.09 2.41
N SER A 18 -29.18 -5.35 1.12
CA SER A 18 -28.19 -5.94 0.21
C SER A 18 -27.19 -4.93 -0.37
N SER A 19 -27.56 -3.65 -0.45
CA SER A 19 -26.66 -2.58 -0.93
C SER A 19 -25.72 -2.14 0.19
N GLU A 20 -26.24 -2.05 1.42
CA GLU A 20 -25.46 -1.72 2.62
C GLU A 20 -24.44 -2.83 2.95
N GLU A 21 -24.83 -4.11 2.88
CA GLU A 21 -23.92 -5.25 3.04
C GLU A 21 -22.84 -5.29 1.94
N PHE A 22 -23.20 -4.95 0.70
CA PHE A 22 -22.26 -4.87 -0.42
C PHE A 22 -21.28 -3.69 -0.29
N GLU A 23 -21.74 -2.53 0.21
CA GLU A 23 -20.88 -1.38 0.50
C GLU A 23 -19.93 -1.65 1.67
N ILE A 24 -20.39 -2.33 2.72
CA ILE A 24 -19.55 -2.78 3.85
C ILE A 24 -18.46 -3.75 3.34
N LEU A 25 -18.83 -4.71 2.50
CA LEU A 25 -17.88 -5.66 1.89
C LEU A 25 -16.90 -4.97 0.94
N LEU A 26 -17.32 -3.92 0.23
CA LEU A 26 -16.42 -3.07 -0.55
C LEU A 26 -15.51 -2.25 0.37
N GLU A 27 -16.00 -1.71 1.47
CA GLU A 27 -15.22 -0.94 2.44
C GLU A 27 -14.20 -1.78 3.20
N GLU A 28 -14.51 -3.05 3.48
CA GLU A 28 -13.53 -4.01 4.01
C GLU A 28 -12.50 -4.43 2.96
N ARG A 29 -12.90 -4.67 1.70
CA ARG A 29 -11.94 -4.97 0.62
C ARG A 29 -11.06 -3.80 0.22
N ARG A 30 -11.47 -2.57 0.54
CA ARG A 30 -10.69 -1.36 0.33
C ARG A 30 -9.56 -1.20 1.34
N LYS A 31 -9.45 -2.03 2.40
CA LYS A 31 -8.43 -1.85 3.46
C LYS A 31 -7.22 -2.72 3.16
N ILE A 32 -6.01 -2.17 3.34
CA ILE A 32 -4.83 -3.01 3.48
C ILE A 32 -4.95 -3.76 4.82
N PRO A 33 -4.90 -5.11 4.83
CA PRO A 33 -4.91 -5.86 6.09
C PRO A 33 -3.69 -5.48 6.96
N ASP A 34 -3.82 -5.43 8.29
CA ASP A 34 -2.74 -5.05 9.21
C ASP A 34 -1.43 -5.82 8.98
N ARG A 35 -1.53 -7.11 8.60
CA ARG A 35 -0.36 -7.96 8.27
C ARG A 35 0.42 -7.52 7.01
N ASN A 36 -0.22 -6.74 6.17
CA ASN A 36 0.29 -6.22 4.90
C ASN A 36 0.65 -4.72 4.99
N TRP A 37 0.55 -4.16 6.20
CA TRP A 37 0.97 -2.80 6.51
C TRP A 37 2.47 -2.77 6.82
N PHE A 38 3.23 -1.99 6.06
CA PHE A 38 4.69 -1.92 6.14
C PHE A 38 5.17 -0.95 7.21
N CYS A 39 4.46 0.15 7.49
CA CYS A 39 4.97 1.21 8.36
C CYS A 39 5.31 0.73 9.77
N GLY A 40 6.60 0.68 10.12
CA GLY A 40 7.09 0.41 11.47
C GLY A 40 8.00 -0.82 11.55
N ALA A 41 8.99 -0.77 12.44
CA ALA A 41 10.06 -1.75 12.56
C ALA A 41 9.68 -3.08 13.26
N GLY A 42 8.40 -3.33 13.52
CA GLY A 42 7.93 -4.50 14.26
C GLY A 42 6.43 -4.46 14.52
N TRP A 43 5.88 -5.54 15.08
CA TRP A 43 4.42 -5.71 15.18
C TRP A 43 3.74 -4.58 15.95
N LYS A 44 4.32 -4.13 17.08
CA LYS A 44 3.72 -3.08 17.93
C LYS A 44 3.70 -1.73 17.22
N SER A 45 4.82 -1.35 16.61
CA SER A 45 4.91 -0.09 15.87
C SER A 45 4.06 -0.12 14.61
N ARG A 46 3.95 -1.27 13.93
CA ARG A 46 3.06 -1.46 12.77
C ARG A 46 1.60 -1.28 13.15
N TRP A 47 1.18 -1.92 14.23
CA TRP A 47 -0.17 -1.77 14.74
C TRP A 47 -0.48 -0.32 15.14
N PHE A 48 0.45 0.35 15.82
CA PHE A 48 0.29 1.76 16.17
C PHE A 48 0.22 2.66 14.92
N ALA A 49 1.13 2.47 13.96
CA ALA A 49 1.16 3.26 12.72
C ALA A 49 -0.10 3.02 11.87
N TYR A 50 -0.60 1.79 11.80
CA TYR A 50 -1.85 1.46 11.14
C TYR A 50 -3.02 2.21 11.79
N GLY A 51 -3.12 2.16 13.11
CA GLY A 51 -4.12 2.90 13.88
C GLY A 51 -4.02 4.43 13.68
N TRP A 52 -2.80 4.96 13.68
CA TRP A 52 -2.51 6.38 13.44
C TRP A 52 -2.98 6.83 12.06
N MET A 53 -2.75 6.04 11.03
CA MET A 53 -3.12 6.36 9.64
C MET A 53 -4.55 5.99 9.28
N LYS A 54 -5.32 5.37 10.18
CA LYS A 54 -6.71 4.96 9.92
C LYS A 54 -7.63 6.12 9.52
N ALA A 55 -7.36 7.32 10.04
CA ALA A 55 -8.12 8.52 9.68
C ALA A 55 -7.87 8.96 8.22
N CYS A 56 -6.79 8.48 7.61
CA CYS A 56 -6.27 8.84 6.30
C CYS A 56 -6.45 7.74 5.26
N PHE A 57 -7.57 7.02 5.36
CA PHE A 57 -7.84 5.80 4.62
C PHE A 57 -7.81 5.96 3.09
N ALA A 58 -8.24 7.13 2.58
CA ALA A 58 -8.21 7.43 1.14
C ALA A 58 -6.81 7.42 0.54
N GLY A 59 -5.76 7.67 1.34
CA GLY A 59 -4.36 7.62 0.90
C GLY A 59 -3.59 6.39 1.40
N GLN A 60 -4.25 5.43 2.06
CA GLN A 60 -3.58 4.35 2.79
C GLN A 60 -2.60 3.55 1.92
N TYR A 61 -2.91 3.30 0.65
CA TYR A 61 -2.08 2.51 -0.25
C TYR A 61 -0.81 3.27 -0.62
N GLY A 62 -0.95 4.56 -0.93
CA GLY A 62 0.19 5.47 -1.09
C GLY A 62 1.04 5.56 0.18
N PHE A 63 0.43 5.76 1.35
CA PHE A 63 1.17 5.83 2.62
C PHE A 63 1.91 4.54 2.92
N ASN A 64 1.26 3.39 2.71
CA ASN A 64 1.87 2.09 2.89
C ASN A 64 3.04 1.85 1.91
N HIS A 65 2.92 2.35 0.68
CA HIS A 65 3.99 2.29 -0.31
C HIS A 65 5.21 3.12 0.10
N GLN A 66 5.01 4.32 0.64
CA GLN A 66 6.12 5.12 1.17
C GLN A 66 6.81 4.45 2.35
N CYS A 67 6.06 3.73 3.19
CA CYS A 67 6.65 2.93 4.25
C CYS A 67 7.46 1.76 3.73
N ALA A 68 7.00 1.09 2.67
CA ALA A 68 7.74 0.01 2.04
C ALA A 68 9.08 0.51 1.45
N ILE A 69 9.06 1.67 0.79
CA ILE A 69 10.26 2.34 0.29
C ILE A 69 11.22 2.68 1.44
N HIS A 70 10.69 3.23 2.54
CA HIS A 70 11.49 3.61 3.72
C HIS A 70 12.15 2.41 4.39
N ASP A 71 11.40 1.33 4.58
CA ASP A 71 11.89 0.08 5.14
C ASP A 71 12.99 -0.54 4.25
N ASP A 72 12.79 -0.63 2.93
CA ASP A 72 13.82 -1.14 2.01
C ASP A 72 15.07 -0.22 1.99
N CYS A 73 14.89 1.09 2.12
CA CYS A 73 15.99 2.07 2.23
C CYS A 73 16.80 1.87 3.53
N TYR A 74 16.11 1.58 4.64
CA TYR A 74 16.70 1.21 5.91
C TYR A 74 17.44 -0.13 5.80
N ASP A 75 16.84 -1.17 5.25
CA ASP A 75 17.47 -2.49 5.07
C ASP A 75 18.74 -2.40 4.20
N GLN A 76 18.75 -1.51 3.21
CA GLN A 76 19.91 -1.23 2.35
C GLN A 76 20.92 -0.25 2.94
N GLN A 77 20.65 0.32 4.12
CA GLN A 77 21.53 1.25 4.82
C GLN A 77 21.92 2.47 3.97
N MET A 78 20.98 3.06 3.23
CA MET A 78 21.25 4.17 2.29
C MET A 78 21.45 5.55 2.96
N GLY A 79 21.55 5.60 4.28
CA GLY A 79 21.63 6.79 5.13
C GLY A 79 20.27 7.15 5.75
N GLN A 80 20.19 7.17 7.09
CA GLN A 80 18.94 7.42 7.81
C GLN A 80 18.27 8.73 7.39
N GLU A 81 19.01 9.84 7.40
CA GLU A 81 18.48 11.17 7.06
C GLU A 81 17.88 11.18 5.63
N LYS A 82 18.60 10.58 4.67
CA LYS A 82 18.12 10.44 3.29
C LYS A 82 16.81 9.64 3.23
N CYS A 83 16.76 8.48 3.89
CA CYS A 83 15.56 7.65 3.90
C CYS A 83 14.39 8.39 4.55
N ASP A 84 14.61 9.04 5.69
CA ASP A 84 13.60 9.79 6.43
C ASP A 84 13.07 10.99 5.62
N ASP A 85 13.95 11.72 4.92
CA ASP A 85 13.56 12.83 4.05
C ASP A 85 12.69 12.36 2.89
N GLN A 86 13.10 11.29 2.19
CA GLN A 86 12.31 10.72 1.10
C GLN A 86 10.93 10.25 1.58
N PHE A 87 10.87 9.59 2.73
CA PHE A 87 9.62 9.19 3.37
C PHE A 87 8.72 10.39 3.67
N CYS A 88 9.27 11.45 4.27
CA CYS A 88 8.52 12.67 4.59
C CYS A 88 7.99 13.36 3.33
N GLU A 89 8.82 13.51 2.29
CA GLU A 89 8.45 14.14 1.02
C GLU A 89 7.33 13.36 0.30
N GLY A 90 7.48 12.05 0.18
CA GLY A 90 6.50 11.19 -0.47
C GLY A 90 5.14 11.22 0.24
N ASN A 91 5.13 11.13 1.57
CA ASN A 91 3.88 11.22 2.34
C ASN A 91 3.24 12.62 2.26
N ALA A 92 4.04 13.69 2.21
CA ALA A 92 3.52 15.04 2.04
C ALA A 92 2.79 15.21 0.69
N LEU A 93 3.31 14.60 -0.38
CA LEU A 93 2.64 14.59 -1.69
C LEU A 93 1.30 13.84 -1.63
N ILE A 94 1.24 12.69 -0.96
CA ILE A 94 -0.01 11.93 -0.79
C ILE A 94 -1.03 12.74 0.01
N ALA A 95 -0.63 13.32 1.14
CA ALA A 95 -1.53 14.16 1.95
C ALA A 95 -2.00 15.43 1.23
N LYS A 96 -1.18 16.00 0.34
CA LYS A 96 -1.60 17.11 -0.52
C LYS A 96 -2.70 16.68 -1.49
N ASN A 97 -2.61 15.46 -2.01
CA ASN A 97 -3.59 14.91 -2.95
C ASN A 97 -4.93 14.49 -2.30
N ASP A 98 -5.02 14.39 -0.96
CA ASP A 98 -6.29 14.22 -0.22
C ASP A 98 -7.23 15.45 -0.38
N GLY A 99 -6.71 16.58 -0.87
CA GLY A 99 -7.51 17.75 -1.26
C GLY A 99 -8.13 18.56 -0.11
N ARG A 100 -8.23 17.98 1.09
CA ARG A 100 -8.79 18.62 2.30
C ARG A 100 -7.74 18.97 3.35
N GLY A 101 -6.49 18.54 3.16
CA GLY A 101 -5.38 18.76 4.11
C GLY A 101 -5.56 18.03 5.44
N PHE A 102 -6.59 17.19 5.58
CA PHE A 102 -6.90 16.48 6.82
C PHE A 102 -5.77 15.55 7.26
N CYS A 103 -5.09 14.94 6.29
CA CYS A 103 -3.98 14.02 6.56
C CYS A 103 -2.66 14.69 6.90
N LYS A 104 -2.54 16.02 6.75
CA LYS A 104 -1.28 16.71 6.99
C LYS A 104 -0.75 16.52 8.41
N PRO A 105 -1.52 16.71 9.50
CA PRO A 105 -1.01 16.52 10.86
C PRO A 105 -0.54 15.09 11.14
N TYR A 106 -1.19 14.09 10.54
CA TYR A 106 -0.80 12.69 10.70
C TYR A 106 0.52 12.40 9.99
N VAL A 107 0.69 12.91 8.77
CA VAL A 107 1.95 12.81 8.01
C VAL A 107 3.08 13.56 8.69
N ASP A 108 2.84 14.79 9.16
CA ASP A 108 3.83 15.59 9.88
C ASP A 108 4.28 14.86 11.17
N GLY A 109 3.34 14.24 11.88
CA GLY A 109 3.62 13.43 13.07
C GLY A 109 4.45 12.18 12.74
N SER A 110 4.12 11.46 11.67
CA SER A 110 4.90 10.30 11.21
C SER A 110 6.32 10.71 10.78
N CYS A 111 6.45 11.83 10.08
CA CYS A 111 7.75 12.39 9.68
C CYS A 111 8.61 12.77 10.89
N LEU A 112 8.00 13.44 11.89
CA LEU A 112 8.68 13.77 13.14
C LEU A 112 9.14 12.50 13.88
N ALA A 113 8.29 11.47 13.89
CA ALA A 113 8.57 10.22 14.59
C ALA A 113 9.79 9.50 14.01
N VAL A 114 9.90 9.37 12.68
CA VAL A 114 11.07 8.72 12.06
C VAL A 114 12.34 9.56 12.26
N LYS A 115 12.27 10.88 12.12
CA LYS A 115 13.45 11.74 12.30
C LYS A 115 13.97 11.77 13.75
N GLN A 116 13.08 11.78 14.74
CA GLN A 116 13.47 11.85 16.15
C GLN A 116 13.79 10.49 16.77
N TYR A 117 13.08 9.44 16.36
CA TYR A 117 13.11 8.14 17.03
C TYR A 117 13.48 6.98 16.09
N GLY A 118 13.82 7.25 14.82
CA GLY A 118 14.14 6.23 13.82
C GLY A 118 15.53 5.61 13.95
N ALA A 119 16.48 6.26 14.64
CA ALA A 119 17.87 5.78 14.70
C ALA A 119 18.02 4.32 15.20
N PRO A 120 17.31 3.87 16.25
CA PRO A 120 17.35 2.46 16.66
C PRO A 120 16.76 1.51 15.60
N ALA A 121 15.70 1.91 14.91
CA ALA A 121 15.09 1.11 13.85
C ALA A 121 16.04 0.98 12.65
N TYR A 122 16.67 2.09 12.25
CA TYR A 122 17.67 2.13 11.18
C TYR A 122 18.88 1.23 11.48
N ALA A 123 19.42 1.32 12.71
CA ALA A 123 20.53 0.46 13.13
C ALA A 123 20.13 -1.02 13.19
N SER A 124 18.90 -1.33 13.62
CA SER A 124 18.39 -2.70 13.68
C SER A 124 18.25 -3.33 12.29
N ALA A 125 17.81 -2.55 11.29
CA ALA A 125 17.63 -2.99 9.91
C ALA A 125 18.93 -3.52 9.27
N ALA A 126 20.10 -3.00 9.69
CA ALA A 126 21.40 -3.49 9.22
C ALA A 126 21.68 -4.97 9.55
N THR A 127 21.02 -5.48 10.60
CA THR A 127 21.25 -6.84 11.14
C THR A 127 20.06 -7.77 10.97
N HIS A 128 18.90 -7.22 10.65
CA HIS A 128 17.67 -7.96 10.42
C HIS A 128 17.17 -7.64 9.02
N GLN A 129 17.29 -8.59 8.10
CA GLN A 129 16.48 -8.52 6.89
C GLN A 129 15.04 -8.76 7.32
N ASN A 130 14.18 -7.77 7.07
CA ASN A 130 12.77 -7.97 7.27
C ASN A 130 12.32 -9.12 6.35
N ASN A 131 11.82 -10.20 6.94
CA ASN A 131 11.22 -11.31 6.21
C ASN A 131 9.85 -10.88 5.68
N TYR A 132 9.84 -9.97 4.70
CA TYR A 132 8.64 -9.65 3.96
C TYR A 132 8.20 -10.89 3.22
N VAL A 133 7.01 -11.38 3.55
CA VAL A 133 6.38 -12.44 2.78
C VAL A 133 6.01 -11.82 1.44
N PRO A 134 6.49 -12.37 0.31
CA PRO A 134 6.12 -11.87 -1.00
C PRO A 134 4.61 -11.81 -1.11
N TYR A 135 4.08 -10.63 -1.43
CA TYR A 135 2.68 -10.58 -1.81
C TYR A 135 2.53 -11.29 -3.16
N LEU A 136 2.01 -12.51 -3.12
CA LEU A 136 1.59 -13.21 -4.32
C LEU A 136 0.22 -12.64 -4.69
N MET A 137 0.19 -11.78 -5.71
CA MET A 137 -1.05 -11.38 -6.36
C MET A 137 -1.91 -12.63 -6.57
N HIS A 138 -3.18 -12.57 -6.16
CA HIS A 138 -4.11 -13.70 -6.25
C HIS A 138 -4.44 -14.10 -7.70
N ARG A 139 -3.82 -13.45 -8.69
CA ARG A 139 -3.91 -13.79 -10.12
C ARG A 139 -2.68 -14.55 -10.58
N ASN A 140 -2.91 -15.76 -11.08
CA ASN A 140 -1.90 -16.68 -11.60
C ASN A 140 -0.97 -16.05 -12.66
N GLU A 141 -1.43 -15.02 -13.38
CA GLU A 141 -0.67 -14.33 -14.44
C GLU A 141 0.50 -13.48 -13.90
N PHE A 142 0.34 -12.86 -12.72
CA PHE A 142 1.40 -12.03 -12.12
C PHE A 142 2.24 -12.79 -11.09
N GLY A 143 1.78 -13.95 -10.61
CA GLY A 143 2.53 -14.76 -9.64
C GLY A 143 3.93 -15.15 -10.13
N ALA A 144 4.06 -15.54 -11.40
CA ALA A 144 5.36 -15.86 -12.00
C ALA A 144 6.27 -14.62 -12.14
N ILE A 145 5.70 -13.50 -12.56
CA ILE A 145 6.40 -12.21 -12.74
C ILE A 145 6.93 -11.69 -11.39
N TYR A 146 6.08 -11.72 -10.36
CA TYR A 146 6.48 -11.31 -9.02
C TYR A 146 7.50 -12.29 -8.41
N ASN A 147 7.38 -13.59 -8.65
CA ASN A 147 8.41 -14.53 -8.20
C ASN A 147 9.79 -14.21 -8.82
N GLU A 148 9.83 -13.82 -10.09
CA GLU A 148 11.07 -13.42 -10.77
C GLU A 148 11.70 -12.17 -10.12
N ILE A 149 10.92 -11.11 -9.88
CA ILE A 149 11.46 -9.88 -9.28
C ILE A 149 11.90 -10.07 -7.82
N PHE A 150 11.17 -10.85 -7.02
CA PHE A 150 11.53 -11.10 -5.62
C PHE A 150 12.79 -11.96 -5.48
N THR A 151 13.00 -12.88 -6.42
CA THR A 151 14.22 -13.70 -6.43
C THR A 151 15.42 -12.92 -6.96
N GLY A 152 15.21 -12.02 -7.92
CA GLY A 152 16.24 -11.18 -8.52
C GLY A 152 16.61 -9.92 -7.72
N CYS A 153 15.74 -9.43 -6.85
CA CYS A 153 15.88 -8.15 -6.15
C CYS A 153 15.57 -8.25 -4.64
N LYS A 154 16.38 -9.01 -3.90
CA LYS A 154 16.07 -9.41 -2.51
C LYS A 154 15.94 -8.25 -1.52
N LEU A 155 16.56 -7.11 -1.80
CA LEU A 155 16.59 -5.93 -0.92
C LEU A 155 15.44 -4.94 -1.19
N GLN A 156 14.47 -5.30 -2.04
CA GLN A 156 13.35 -4.43 -2.43
C GLN A 156 11.97 -5.10 -2.34
N ASN A 157 11.89 -6.20 -1.60
CA ASN A 157 10.70 -7.03 -1.55
C ASN A 157 9.47 -6.28 -1.00
N ALA A 158 9.66 -5.34 -0.06
CA ALA A 158 8.56 -4.54 0.46
C ALA A 158 8.01 -3.60 -0.63
N THR A 159 8.90 -2.85 -1.30
CA THR A 159 8.53 -1.90 -2.34
C THR A 159 7.78 -2.61 -3.47
N PHE A 160 8.29 -3.74 -3.97
CA PHE A 160 7.58 -4.50 -5.00
C PHE A 160 6.22 -5.02 -4.51
N SER A 161 6.14 -5.53 -3.28
CA SER A 161 4.85 -5.95 -2.69
C SER A 161 3.83 -4.81 -2.68
N SER A 162 4.27 -3.61 -2.29
CA SER A 162 3.41 -2.43 -2.24
C SER A 162 2.98 -1.91 -3.62
N CYS A 163 3.80 -2.07 -4.66
CA CYS A 163 3.35 -1.86 -6.05
C CYS A 163 2.19 -2.80 -6.41
N GLY A 164 2.24 -4.05 -5.94
CA GLY A 164 1.14 -5.01 -6.10
C GLY A 164 -0.14 -4.56 -5.41
N TYR A 165 -0.06 -4.07 -4.18
CA TYR A 165 -1.24 -3.53 -3.47
C TYR A 165 -1.84 -2.30 -4.18
N ASN A 166 -1.02 -1.37 -4.66
CA ASN A 166 -1.50 -0.22 -5.45
C ASN A 166 -2.21 -0.66 -6.75
N TYR A 167 -1.71 -1.71 -7.40
CA TYR A 167 -2.35 -2.27 -8.59
C TYR A 167 -3.71 -2.90 -8.27
N GLU A 168 -3.81 -3.66 -7.18
CA GLU A 168 -5.09 -4.24 -6.75
C GLU A 168 -6.11 -3.19 -6.36
N GLU A 169 -5.69 -2.15 -5.63
CA GLU A 169 -6.52 -0.98 -5.35
C GLU A 169 -7.09 -0.42 -6.66
N CYS A 170 -6.21 -0.17 -7.63
CA CYS A 170 -6.60 0.40 -8.91
C CYS A 170 -7.67 -0.45 -9.63
N LEU A 171 -7.53 -1.78 -9.59
CA LEU A 171 -8.52 -2.70 -10.15
C LEU A 171 -9.85 -2.68 -9.41
N ILE A 172 -9.80 -2.64 -8.07
CA ILE A 172 -11.00 -2.59 -7.21
C ILE A 172 -11.81 -1.33 -7.52
N TYR A 173 -11.14 -0.18 -7.65
CA TYR A 173 -11.78 1.09 -7.99
C TYR A 173 -12.03 1.29 -9.49
N LYS A 174 -11.64 0.32 -10.33
CA LYS A 174 -11.79 0.38 -11.80
C LYS A 174 -11.20 1.66 -12.40
N TYR A 175 -10.08 2.12 -11.85
CA TYR A 175 -9.36 3.24 -12.45
C TYR A 175 -8.78 2.82 -13.80
N GLU A 176 -8.53 3.81 -14.65
CA GLU A 176 -7.85 3.56 -15.92
C GLU A 176 -6.36 3.34 -15.70
N LYS A 177 -5.69 2.68 -16.66
CA LYS A 177 -4.23 2.57 -16.71
C LYS A 177 -3.58 1.86 -15.50
N CYS A 178 -4.31 1.00 -14.79
CA CYS A 178 -3.77 0.30 -13.62
C CYS A 178 -2.46 -0.42 -13.90
N GLY A 179 -2.38 -1.07 -15.04
CA GLY A 179 -1.16 -1.75 -15.40
C GLY A 179 -0.01 -0.77 -15.75
N GLU A 180 -0.27 0.35 -16.43
CA GLU A 180 0.77 1.38 -16.69
C GLU A 180 1.29 1.96 -15.37
N ASN A 181 0.39 2.15 -14.39
CA ASN A 181 0.75 2.58 -13.04
C ASN A 181 1.60 1.53 -12.33
N LEU A 182 1.25 0.24 -12.45
CA LEU A 182 2.05 -0.86 -11.91
C LEU A 182 3.45 -0.89 -12.54
N LYS A 183 3.54 -0.78 -13.87
CA LYS A 183 4.79 -0.73 -14.60
C LYS A 183 5.66 0.44 -14.15
N THR A 184 5.06 1.63 -14.04
CA THR A 184 5.74 2.83 -13.53
C THR A 184 6.26 2.61 -12.11
N CYS A 185 5.43 2.09 -11.20
CA CYS A 185 5.83 1.78 -9.83
C CYS A 185 7.04 0.84 -9.76
N ILE A 186 7.05 -0.22 -10.58
CA ILE A 186 8.15 -1.19 -10.65
C ILE A 186 9.43 -0.55 -11.20
N LEU A 187 9.33 0.32 -12.22
CA LEU A 187 10.49 1.00 -12.80
C LEU A 187 11.08 2.04 -11.85
N ASP A 188 10.22 2.77 -11.13
CA ASP A 188 10.63 3.83 -10.22
C ASP A 188 11.38 3.31 -8.99
N THR A 189 11.29 2.01 -8.69
CA THR A 189 12.05 1.40 -7.57
C THR A 189 13.55 1.59 -7.71
N LYS A 190 14.07 1.76 -8.93
CA LYS A 190 15.48 2.08 -9.19
C LYS A 190 15.95 3.36 -8.49
N ASN A 191 15.05 4.31 -8.26
CA ASN A 191 15.36 5.58 -7.59
C ASN A 191 15.49 5.43 -6.06
N TYR A 192 15.03 4.30 -5.51
CA TYR A 192 14.92 4.06 -4.07
C TYR A 192 15.78 2.88 -3.59
N ARG A 193 16.79 2.49 -4.37
CA ARG A 193 17.79 1.49 -3.96
C ARG A 193 19.20 1.84 -4.32
N THR A 194 20.11 1.09 -3.72
CA THR A 194 21.48 0.95 -4.21
C THR A 194 21.46 0.34 -5.62
N SER A 195 22.31 0.85 -6.50
CA SER A 195 22.44 0.31 -7.86
C SER A 195 22.89 -1.14 -7.81
N GLU A 196 22.14 -2.01 -8.48
CA GLU A 196 22.41 -3.44 -8.56
C GLU A 196 22.05 -3.91 -9.98
N PRO A 197 23.05 -4.07 -10.88
CA PRO A 197 22.78 -4.36 -12.29
C PRO A 197 21.94 -5.62 -12.55
N SER A 198 22.10 -6.65 -11.71
CA SER A 198 21.27 -7.87 -11.77
C SER A 198 19.80 -7.56 -11.52
N CYS A 199 19.50 -6.79 -10.48
CA CYS A 199 18.13 -6.37 -10.18
C CYS A 199 17.60 -5.40 -11.25
N ASP A 200 18.43 -4.49 -11.77
CA ASP A 200 18.03 -3.55 -12.84
C ASP A 200 17.53 -4.28 -14.09
N LEU A 201 18.24 -5.33 -14.51
CA LEU A 201 17.84 -6.17 -15.65
C LEU A 201 16.53 -6.90 -15.38
N VAL A 202 16.34 -7.42 -14.17
CA VAL A 202 15.10 -8.12 -13.79
C VAL A 202 13.92 -7.14 -13.77
N VAL A 203 14.09 -5.94 -13.19
CA VAL A 203 13.08 -4.88 -13.19
C VAL A 203 12.65 -4.49 -14.60
N GLU A 204 13.61 -4.26 -15.51
CA GLU A 204 13.33 -3.93 -16.91
C GLU A 204 12.58 -5.06 -17.62
N LYS A 205 13.09 -6.29 -17.51
CA LYS A 205 12.48 -7.47 -18.11
C LYS A 205 11.05 -7.68 -17.61
N VAL A 206 10.81 -7.51 -16.31
CA VAL A 206 9.48 -7.65 -15.71
C VAL A 206 8.55 -6.53 -16.21
N ALA A 207 9.02 -5.28 -16.26
CA ALA A 207 8.25 -4.15 -16.75
C ALA A 207 7.82 -4.28 -18.22
N GLU A 208 8.56 -5.03 -19.04
CA GLU A 208 8.20 -5.35 -20.43
C GLU A 208 7.14 -6.45 -20.56
N GLN A 209 7.07 -7.37 -19.59
CA GLN A 209 6.07 -8.44 -19.57
C GLN A 209 4.68 -7.95 -19.15
N ILE A 210 4.62 -6.83 -18.44
CA ILE A 210 3.39 -6.17 -18.05
C ILE A 210 2.77 -5.50 -19.29
N LYS A 211 1.79 -6.18 -19.91
CA LYS A 211 1.06 -5.73 -21.11
C LYS A 211 -0.37 -5.31 -20.74
N PHE A 212 -0.91 -4.30 -21.44
CA PHE A 212 -2.26 -3.73 -21.23
C PHE A 212 -3.13 -3.98 -22.45
#